data_AF-A0A6A3XF45-F1
#
_entry.id   AF-A0A6A3XF45-F1
#
_cell.length_a   1.000
_cell.length_b   1.000
_cell.length_c   1.000
_cell.angle_alpha   90.00
_cell.angle_beta   90.00
_cell.angle_gamma   90.00
#
_symmetry.space_group_name_H-M   'P 1'
#
loop_
_entity.id
_entity.type
_entity.pdbx_description
1 polymer ?
#
loop_
_entity_poly.entity_id
_entity_poly.type
_entity_poly.pdbx_seq_one_letter_code
_entity_poly.pdbx_strand_id
1 'polypeptide(L)'
;MFTWTDRQWGYWRRCLKKLGLDNCKNTVVGNVMLRGVSGGERKRVTTGEMMFGMKRLQLLDEISTGLDSAATYDICKSMKSAARNFNSTVVISLLQSSPEVFELFDDVLLMNDGSIMVHGKREDVVPYFEHMGFHCPPRKDVADFLLDLGTDKKDAYIVEGGPNSVPYQSDEFAARFKDSSIFHTTLKLLDAPMQDSIVLADLKPFRQTFAEDLSTLFARQVKLKLRDTTYLVGRAVMGLLYGSTFWQMDDSNSQLILGLLMFLSMSQASQGSTYIDARTVF
;
A
#
# COMPACT_ATOMS: atom_id res chain seq x y z
N MET A 1 -15.66 -24.01 -9.02
CA MET A 1 -15.93 -22.93 -8.04
C MET A 1 -14.79 -22.99 -7.03
N PHE A 2 -13.91 -21.97 -6.98
CA PHE A 2 -12.78 -21.98 -6.06
C PHE A 2 -13.29 -21.95 -4.61
N THR A 3 -13.13 -23.07 -3.91
CA THR A 3 -13.50 -23.19 -2.50
C THR A 3 -12.31 -22.80 -1.65
N TRP A 4 -12.40 -21.64 -1.01
CA TRP A 4 -11.46 -21.23 0.02
C TRP A 4 -11.54 -22.19 1.21
N THR A 5 -10.40 -22.49 1.81
CA THR A 5 -10.36 -23.30 3.04
C THR A 5 -10.96 -22.52 4.21
N ASP A 6 -11.45 -23.22 5.24
CA ASP A 6 -12.01 -22.58 6.45
C ASP A 6 -11.02 -21.63 7.13
N ARG A 7 -9.72 -21.97 7.07
CA ARG A 7 -8.64 -21.12 7.57
C ARG A 7 -8.55 -19.80 6.81
N GLN A 8 -8.66 -19.84 5.48
CA GLN A 8 -8.61 -18.64 4.64
C GLN A 8 -9.86 -17.77 4.84
N TRP A 9 -11.05 -18.37 4.95
CA TRP A 9 -12.27 -17.64 5.29
C TRP A 9 -12.19 -16.96 6.66
N GLY A 10 -11.69 -17.68 7.67
CA GLY A 10 -11.50 -17.13 9.00
C GLY A 10 -10.50 -15.97 9.01
N TYR A 11 -9.42 -16.07 8.24
CA TYR A 11 -8.44 -14.99 8.10
C TYR A 11 -9.04 -13.76 7.40
N TRP A 12 -9.73 -13.95 6.28
CA TRP A 12 -10.41 -12.88 5.55
C TRP A 12 -11.40 -12.10 6.42
N ARG A 13 -12.25 -12.79 7.21
CA ARG A 13 -13.19 -12.12 8.13
C ARG A 13 -12.47 -11.28 9.19
N ARG A 14 -11.34 -11.79 9.73
CA ARG A 14 -10.54 -11.03 10.70
C ARG A 14 -9.92 -9.78 10.08
N CYS A 15 -9.41 -9.87 8.85
CA CYS A 15 -8.88 -8.71 8.13
C CYS A 15 -9.94 -7.66 7.88
N LEU A 16 -11.12 -8.05 7.37
CA LEU A 16 -12.23 -7.11 7.15
C LEU A 16 -12.65 -6.39 8.43
N LYS A 17 -12.78 -7.12 9.53
CA LYS A 17 -13.18 -6.55 10.81
C LYS A 17 -12.13 -5.57 11.35
N LYS A 18 -10.84 -5.90 11.23
CA LYS A 18 -9.75 -5.00 11.67
C LYS A 18 -9.68 -3.72 10.84
N LEU A 19 -9.88 -3.83 9.52
CA LEU A 19 -9.86 -2.70 8.60
C LEU A 19 -11.19 -1.92 8.54
N GLY A 20 -12.17 -2.25 9.39
CA GLY A 20 -13.47 -1.56 9.41
C GLY A 20 -14.28 -1.71 8.11
N LEU A 21 -14.05 -2.77 7.34
CA LEU A 21 -14.67 -2.99 6.02
C LEU A 21 -15.95 -3.85 6.08
N ASP A 22 -16.49 -4.15 7.27
CA ASP A 22 -17.65 -5.06 7.38
C ASP A 22 -18.91 -4.47 6.75
N ASN A 23 -19.09 -3.15 6.86
CA ASN A 23 -20.24 -2.42 6.30
C ASN A 23 -20.23 -2.40 4.77
N CYS A 24 -19.06 -2.48 4.13
CA CYS A 24 -18.89 -2.38 2.68
C CYS A 24 -18.43 -3.69 2.01
N LYS A 25 -18.42 -4.83 2.73
CA LYS A 25 -17.94 -6.13 2.22
C LYS A 25 -18.64 -6.64 0.95
N ASN A 26 -19.90 -6.26 0.75
CA ASN A 26 -20.70 -6.63 -0.42
C ASN A 26 -20.88 -5.48 -1.42
N THR A 27 -20.28 -4.33 -1.14
CA THR A 27 -20.35 -3.15 -2.00
C THR A 27 -19.30 -3.24 -3.10
N VAL A 28 -19.63 -2.78 -4.31
CA VAL A 28 -18.68 -2.72 -5.42
C VAL A 28 -17.62 -1.67 -5.09
N VAL A 29 -16.34 -1.98 -5.30
CA VAL A 29 -15.24 -1.03 -5.03
C VAL A 29 -15.38 0.23 -5.90
N GLY A 30 -15.82 0.07 -7.14
CA GLY A 30 -16.07 1.17 -8.08
C GLY A 30 -14.79 1.73 -8.71
N ASN A 31 -14.97 2.72 -9.58
CA ASN A 31 -13.91 3.49 -10.23
C ASN A 31 -14.39 4.95 -10.42
N VAL A 32 -13.73 5.74 -11.26
CA VAL A 32 -14.10 7.15 -11.51
C VAL A 32 -15.52 7.26 -12.12
N MET A 33 -15.90 6.29 -12.95
CA MET A 33 -17.17 6.28 -13.70
C MET A 33 -18.29 5.54 -12.95
N LEU A 34 -17.94 4.57 -12.11
CA LEU A 34 -18.86 3.73 -11.34
C LEU A 34 -18.69 4.03 -9.85
N ARG A 35 -19.71 4.66 -9.26
CA ARG A 35 -19.74 4.90 -7.81
C ARG A 35 -19.64 3.58 -7.04
N GLY A 36 -18.73 3.54 -6.08
CA GLY A 36 -18.50 2.39 -5.22
C GLY A 36 -18.23 2.80 -3.78
N VAL A 37 -17.26 2.15 -3.15
CA VAL A 37 -16.80 2.50 -1.80
C VAL A 37 -16.13 3.88 -1.78
N SER A 38 -16.07 4.51 -0.60
CA SER A 38 -15.38 5.78 -0.42
C SER A 38 -13.87 5.67 -0.72
N GLY A 39 -13.20 6.81 -0.94
CA GLY A 39 -11.75 6.83 -1.18
C GLY A 39 -10.93 6.19 -0.06
N GLY A 40 -11.29 6.45 1.20
CA GLY A 40 -10.65 5.85 2.37
C GLY A 40 -10.90 4.33 2.47
N GLU A 41 -12.14 3.88 2.23
CA GLU A 41 -12.46 2.45 2.18
C GLU A 41 -11.71 1.74 1.05
N ARG A 42 -11.58 2.36 -0.13
CA ARG A 42 -10.82 1.81 -1.25
C ARG A 42 -9.36 1.58 -0.87
N LYS A 43 -8.73 2.51 -0.14
CA LYS A 43 -7.36 2.33 0.36
C LYS A 43 -7.27 1.21 1.38
N ARG A 44 -8.19 1.16 2.34
CA ARG A 44 -8.26 0.04 3.31
C ARG A 44 -8.45 -1.31 2.61
N VAL A 45 -9.18 -1.38 1.50
CA VAL A 45 -9.28 -2.59 0.66
C VAL A 45 -7.93 -2.94 0.02
N THR A 46 -7.19 -1.96 -0.52
CA THR A 46 -5.83 -2.19 -1.05
C THR A 46 -4.89 -2.70 0.04
N THR A 47 -4.90 -2.06 1.21
CA THR A 47 -4.14 -2.48 2.38
C THR A 47 -4.49 -3.91 2.78
N GLY A 48 -5.79 -4.25 2.81
CA GLY A 48 -6.25 -5.61 3.10
C GLY A 48 -5.78 -6.65 2.09
N GLU A 49 -5.72 -6.29 0.81
CA GLU A 49 -5.16 -7.13 -0.25
C GLU A 49 -3.66 -7.38 -0.02
N MET A 50 -2.89 -6.36 0.37
CA MET A 50 -1.46 -6.49 0.67
C MET A 50 -1.18 -7.31 1.94
N MET A 51 -2.00 -7.14 2.98
CA MET A 51 -1.92 -7.92 4.23
C MET A 51 -2.26 -9.39 4.00
N PHE A 52 -3.10 -9.69 3.00
CA PHE A 52 -3.54 -11.03 2.73
C PHE A 52 -2.36 -11.93 2.33
N GLY A 53 -2.26 -13.12 2.96
CA GLY A 53 -1.24 -14.11 2.62
C GLY A 53 -0.22 -14.46 3.71
N MET A 54 -0.47 -14.15 4.99
CA MET A 54 0.41 -14.49 6.12
C MET A 54 1.88 -14.07 5.90
N LYS A 55 2.09 -12.82 5.46
CA LYS A 55 3.42 -12.28 5.20
C LYS A 55 4.14 -11.99 6.52
N ARG A 56 5.41 -12.41 6.62
CA ARG A 56 6.26 -12.12 7.79
C ARG A 56 6.98 -10.78 7.69
N LEU A 57 7.10 -10.21 6.49
CA LEU A 57 7.62 -8.86 6.26
C LEU A 57 6.62 -8.10 5.39
N GLN A 58 6.27 -6.89 5.82
CA GLN A 58 5.45 -5.96 5.06
C GLN A 58 6.19 -4.63 4.97
N LEU A 59 6.41 -4.16 3.76
CA LEU A 59 7.00 -2.86 3.47
C LEU A 59 5.88 -2.02 2.87
N LEU A 60 5.54 -0.91 3.51
CA LEU A 60 4.45 -0.04 3.10
C LEU A 60 4.98 1.37 2.90
N ASP A 61 4.85 1.88 1.68
CA ASP A 61 5.34 3.20 1.31
C ASP A 61 4.17 4.21 1.26
N GLU A 62 4.36 5.39 1.84
CA GLU A 62 3.46 6.54 1.77
C GLU A 62 1.97 6.26 2.05
N ILE A 63 1.66 5.36 2.99
CA ILE A 63 0.27 4.90 3.20
C ILE A 63 -0.68 6.00 3.68
N SER A 64 -0.16 7.10 4.22
CA SER A 64 -0.95 8.25 4.68
C SER A 64 -1.34 9.21 3.54
N THR A 65 -0.66 9.15 2.38
CA THR A 65 -0.87 10.11 1.29
C THR A 65 -2.32 10.05 0.80
N GLY A 66 -3.08 11.13 0.99
CA GLY A 66 -4.49 11.23 0.61
C GLY A 66 -5.46 10.43 1.49
N LEU A 67 -5.10 10.16 2.74
CA LEU A 67 -6.01 9.73 3.81
C LEU A 67 -6.17 10.84 4.84
N ASP A 68 -7.28 10.81 5.56
CA ASP A 68 -7.46 11.58 6.79
C ASP A 68 -6.71 10.92 7.95
N SER A 69 -6.44 11.71 9.01
CA SER A 69 -5.66 11.26 10.17
C SER A 69 -6.30 10.05 10.86
N ALA A 70 -7.63 10.01 10.95
CA ALA A 70 -8.36 8.92 11.58
C ALA A 70 -8.20 7.59 10.81
N ALA A 71 -8.35 7.62 9.48
CA ALA A 71 -8.13 6.42 8.67
C ALA A 71 -6.68 5.94 8.73
N THR A 72 -5.71 6.87 8.74
CA THR A 72 -4.28 6.55 8.89
C THR A 72 -4.02 5.84 10.22
N TYR A 73 -4.57 6.36 11.31
CA TYR A 73 -4.49 5.75 12.64
C TYR A 73 -5.07 4.33 12.66
N ASP A 74 -6.26 4.12 12.10
CA ASP A 74 -6.88 2.80 12.04
C ASP A 74 -6.05 1.78 11.26
N ILE A 75 -5.42 2.20 10.16
CA ILE A 75 -4.52 1.36 9.36
C ILE A 75 -3.26 1.01 10.17
N CYS A 76 -2.56 2.00 10.73
CA CYS A 76 -1.35 1.78 11.52
C CYS A 76 -1.63 0.89 12.75
N LYS A 77 -2.77 1.09 13.41
CA LYS A 77 -3.21 0.26 14.54
C LYS A 77 -3.50 -1.17 14.11
N SER A 78 -4.12 -1.35 12.95
CA SER A 78 -4.36 -2.67 12.35
C SER A 78 -3.04 -3.37 12.00
N MET A 79 -2.06 -2.64 11.47
CA MET A 79 -0.72 -3.14 11.16
C MET A 79 0.04 -3.55 12.41
N LYS A 80 0.05 -2.70 13.46
CA LYS A 80 0.63 -3.05 14.77
C LYS A 80 0.01 -4.32 15.34
N SER A 81 -1.32 -4.44 15.27
CA SER A 81 -2.02 -5.64 15.69
C SER A 81 -1.64 -6.86 14.85
N ALA A 82 -1.49 -6.71 13.53
CA ALA A 82 -1.06 -7.78 12.65
C ALA A 82 0.38 -8.23 12.98
N ALA A 83 1.31 -7.28 13.15
CA ALA A 83 2.69 -7.52 13.53
C ALA A 83 2.80 -8.40 14.77
N ARG A 84 2.09 -8.04 15.85
CA ARG A 84 2.08 -8.78 17.12
C ARG A 84 1.43 -10.16 17.01
N ASN A 85 0.32 -10.27 16.30
CA ASN A 85 -0.43 -11.53 16.22
C ASN A 85 0.21 -12.56 15.29
N PHE A 86 0.88 -12.11 14.23
CA PHE A 86 1.46 -12.97 13.20
C PHE A 86 2.98 -13.10 13.31
N ASN A 87 3.58 -12.48 14.32
CA ASN A 87 5.03 -12.36 14.49
C ASN A 87 5.69 -11.88 13.19
N SER A 88 5.15 -10.79 12.63
CA SER A 88 5.59 -10.20 11.37
C SER A 88 6.21 -8.83 11.58
N THR A 89 7.27 -8.52 10.86
CA THR A 89 7.87 -7.19 10.78
C THR A 89 7.09 -6.33 9.80
N VAL A 90 6.77 -5.10 10.21
CA VAL A 90 6.07 -4.12 9.37
C VAL A 90 6.90 -2.85 9.37
N VAL A 91 7.30 -2.40 8.18
CA VAL A 91 8.04 -1.15 7.96
C VAL A 91 7.11 -0.22 7.19
N ILE A 92 6.92 1.00 7.70
CA ILE A 92 6.02 2.00 7.13
C ILE A 92 6.80 3.30 6.97
N SER A 93 6.80 3.88 5.77
CA SER A 93 7.23 5.27 5.56
C SER A 93 6.04 6.21 5.77
N LEU A 94 6.26 7.30 6.50
CA LEU A 94 5.27 8.35 6.76
C LEU A 94 5.90 9.71 6.48
N LEU A 95 5.21 10.54 5.69
CA LEU A 95 5.66 11.89 5.35
C LEU A 95 5.43 12.87 6.50
N GLN A 96 4.21 12.88 7.06
CA GLN A 96 3.82 13.64 8.26
C GLN A 96 2.77 12.82 8.99
N SER A 97 3.01 12.50 10.26
CA SER A 97 2.12 11.68 11.07
C SER A 97 1.58 12.49 12.24
N SER A 98 0.30 12.31 12.58
CA SER A 98 -0.23 12.87 13.84
C SER A 98 0.46 12.23 15.05
N PRO A 99 0.42 12.88 16.23
CA PRO A 99 1.07 12.35 17.43
C PRO A 99 0.54 10.95 17.77
N GLU A 100 -0.77 10.75 17.61
CA GLU A 100 -1.43 9.48 17.91
C GLU A 100 -0.96 8.35 16.99
N VAL A 101 -0.62 8.67 15.74
CA VAL A 101 -0.06 7.71 14.78
C VAL A 101 1.40 7.41 15.14
N PHE A 102 2.18 8.44 15.44
CA PHE A 102 3.58 8.30 15.84
C PHE A 102 3.75 7.39 17.07
N GLU A 103 2.86 7.52 18.06
CA GLU A 103 2.84 6.68 19.27
C GLU A 103 2.58 5.17 19.01
N LEU A 104 2.03 4.82 17.84
CA LEU A 104 1.82 3.42 17.48
C LEU A 104 3.12 2.70 17.10
N PHE A 105 4.20 3.41 16.81
CA PHE A 105 5.46 2.78 16.39
C PHE A 105 6.31 2.35 17.58
N ASP A 106 6.95 1.19 17.42
CA ASP A 106 7.86 0.63 18.40
C ASP A 106 9.29 1.22 18.17
N ASP A 107 9.75 1.24 16.92
CA ASP A 107 11.02 1.83 16.48
C ASP A 107 10.81 2.95 15.43
N VAL A 108 11.76 3.88 15.35
CA VAL A 108 11.79 5.00 14.39
C VAL A 108 13.12 4.98 13.64
N LEU A 109 13.04 5.11 12.32
CA LEU A 109 14.17 5.32 11.42
C LEU A 109 14.03 6.70 10.80
N LEU A 110 14.94 7.62 11.11
CA LEU A 110 14.99 8.95 10.53
C LEU A 110 16.15 9.03 9.53
N MET A 111 15.85 9.46 8.31
CA MET A 111 16.81 9.61 7.23
C MET A 111 16.78 11.04 6.69
N ASN A 112 17.94 11.55 6.30
CA ASN A 112 18.07 12.82 5.60
C ASN A 112 19.17 12.70 4.54
N ASP A 113 18.84 13.09 3.30
CA ASP A 113 19.76 13.06 2.14
C ASP A 113 20.53 11.73 1.99
N GLY A 114 19.83 10.60 2.13
CA GLY A 114 20.42 9.26 2.04
C GLY A 114 21.18 8.78 3.28
N SER A 115 21.41 9.66 4.26
CA SER A 115 22.09 9.38 5.52
C SER A 115 21.11 9.06 6.66
N ILE A 116 21.46 8.10 7.53
CA ILE A 116 20.65 7.74 8.69
C ILE A 116 21.01 8.66 9.85
N MET A 117 20.05 9.47 10.30
CA MET A 117 20.23 10.36 11.44
C MET A 117 20.06 9.63 12.77
N VAL A 118 19.10 8.70 12.85
CA VAL A 118 18.88 7.82 14.00
C VAL A 118 18.05 6.60 13.60
N HIS A 119 18.34 5.45 14.21
CA HIS A 119 17.49 4.27 14.17
C HIS A 119 17.45 3.61 15.55
N GLY A 120 16.28 3.61 16.18
CA GLY A 120 16.10 3.03 17.50
C GLY A 120 14.68 3.14 18.02
N LYS A 121 14.47 2.79 19.29
CA LYS A 121 13.16 2.85 19.92
C LYS A 121 12.64 4.27 19.90
N ARG A 122 11.33 4.42 19.63
CA ARG A 122 10.66 5.72 19.60
C ARG A 122 10.92 6.58 20.85
N GLU A 123 11.01 5.94 22.02
CA GLU A 123 11.22 6.59 23.32
C GLU A 123 12.63 7.17 23.48
N ASP A 124 13.63 6.60 22.82
CA ASP A 124 15.04 7.00 22.94
C ASP A 124 15.40 8.12 21.93
N VAL A 125 14.57 8.34 20.92
CA VAL A 125 14.84 9.25 19.80
C VAL A 125 14.84 10.72 20.21
N VAL A 126 13.84 11.17 20.98
CA VAL A 126 13.81 12.57 21.45
C VAL A 126 14.96 12.85 22.41
N PRO A 127 15.20 12.03 23.46
CA PRO A 127 16.35 12.20 24.33
C PRO A 127 17.68 12.24 23.55
N TYR A 128 17.85 11.42 22.52
CA TYR A 128 19.06 11.44 21.68
C TYR A 128 19.34 12.81 21.06
N PHE A 129 18.33 13.48 20.51
CA PHE A 129 18.47 14.82 19.95
C PHE A 129 18.62 15.90 21.04
N GLU A 130 18.01 15.72 22.21
CA GLU A 130 18.20 16.60 23.37
C GLU A 130 19.63 16.60 23.89
N HIS A 131 20.27 15.43 24.00
CA HIS A 131 21.68 15.32 24.37
C HIS A 131 22.62 15.95 23.32
N MET A 132 22.15 16.06 22.07
CA MET A 132 22.89 16.67 20.97
C MET A 132 22.75 18.20 20.94
N GLY A 133 21.81 18.77 21.70
CA GLY A 133 21.58 20.23 21.79
C GLY A 133 20.28 20.73 21.14
N PHE A 134 19.39 19.83 20.69
CA PHE A 134 18.09 20.18 20.13
C PHE A 134 16.97 19.95 21.14
N HIS A 135 16.07 20.91 21.32
CA HIS A 135 14.93 20.74 22.23
C HIS A 135 13.59 20.81 21.47
N CYS A 136 12.70 19.86 21.76
CA CYS A 136 11.35 19.85 21.20
C CYS A 136 10.43 20.76 22.04
N PRO A 137 9.83 21.82 21.47
CA PRO A 137 8.94 22.70 22.19
C PRO A 137 7.68 21.95 22.70
N PRO A 138 7.11 22.30 23.86
CA PRO A 138 5.98 21.56 24.46
C PRO A 138 4.69 21.51 23.62
N ARG A 139 4.54 22.42 22.66
CA ARG A 139 3.35 22.52 21.79
C ARG A 139 3.58 21.97 20.39
N LYS A 140 4.78 21.48 20.09
CA LYS A 140 5.17 20.97 18.77
C LYS A 140 5.00 19.45 18.75
N ASP A 141 4.51 18.92 17.64
CA ASP A 141 4.45 17.48 17.40
C ASP A 141 5.88 16.93 17.28
N VAL A 142 6.15 15.80 17.95
CA VAL A 142 7.45 15.12 17.91
C VAL A 142 7.81 14.70 16.49
N ALA A 143 6.87 14.17 15.71
CA ALA A 143 7.13 13.77 14.33
C ALA A 143 7.53 14.97 13.46
N ASP A 144 6.82 16.10 13.61
CA ASP A 144 7.16 17.33 12.90
C ASP A 144 8.52 17.90 13.35
N PHE A 145 8.80 17.86 14.66
CA PHE A 145 10.10 18.26 15.20
C PHE A 145 11.23 17.45 14.55
N LEU A 146 11.11 16.12 14.54
CA LEU A 146 12.12 15.22 13.95
C LEU A 146 12.33 15.47 12.46
N LEU A 147 11.25 15.75 11.72
CA LEU A 147 11.35 16.10 10.30
C LEU A 147 12.01 17.46 10.09
N ASP A 148 11.67 18.46 10.92
CA ASP A 148 12.24 19.79 10.81
C ASP A 148 13.77 19.79 11.08
N LEU A 149 14.29 18.87 11.90
CA LEU A 149 15.74 18.68 12.13
C LEU A 149 16.52 18.35 10.83
N GLY A 150 15.87 17.69 9.87
CA GLY A 150 16.45 17.40 8.56
C GLY A 150 16.44 18.58 7.59
N THR A 151 15.85 19.71 7.97
CA THR A 151 15.64 20.87 7.09
C THR A 151 16.33 22.13 7.62
N ASP A 152 16.21 23.24 6.88
CA ASP A 152 16.70 24.56 7.29
C ASP A 152 15.98 25.12 8.54
N LYS A 153 14.89 24.49 8.98
CA LYS A 153 14.14 24.89 10.20
C LYS A 153 14.78 24.43 11.50
N LYS A 154 15.83 23.60 11.44
CA LYS A 154 16.50 23.04 12.62
C LYS A 154 17.01 24.12 13.60
N ASP A 155 17.37 25.30 13.10
CA ASP A 155 17.90 26.40 13.91
C ASP A 155 16.91 26.88 14.98
N ALA A 156 15.59 26.72 14.74
CA ALA A 156 14.55 27.07 15.69
C ALA A 156 14.52 26.16 16.94
N TYR A 157 15.25 25.04 16.91
CA TYR A 157 15.25 24.04 17.97
C TYR A 157 16.58 23.95 18.72
N ILE A 158 17.59 24.73 18.32
CA ILE A 158 18.89 24.76 19.00
C ILE A 158 18.75 25.50 20.33
N VAL A 159 19.21 24.88 21.41
CA VAL A 159 19.20 25.52 22.74
C VAL A 159 20.37 26.50 22.87
N GLU A 160 20.07 27.77 23.17
CA GLU A 160 21.10 28.77 23.49
C GLU A 160 21.88 28.35 24.74
N GLY A 161 23.20 28.14 24.60
CA GLY A 161 24.06 27.63 25.68
C GLY A 161 24.19 26.10 25.73
N GLY A 162 23.69 25.38 24.73
CA GLY A 162 23.91 23.93 24.55
C GLY A 162 25.35 23.57 24.15
N PRO A 163 25.63 22.30 23.82
CA PRO A 163 26.94 21.85 23.35
C PRO A 163 27.43 22.71 22.17
N ASN A 164 28.70 23.14 22.20
CA ASN A 164 29.28 24.08 21.22
C ASN A 164 29.29 23.60 19.75
N SER A 165 28.80 22.39 19.45
CA SER A 165 28.80 21.79 18.11
C SER A 165 27.57 20.90 17.95
N VAL A 166 26.47 21.52 17.49
CA VAL A 166 25.33 20.80 16.90
C VAL A 166 25.66 20.44 15.46
N PRO A 167 25.24 19.26 14.96
CA PRO A 167 25.43 18.89 13.57
C PRO A 167 24.49 19.70 12.66
N TYR A 168 25.04 20.16 11.54
CA TYR A 168 24.31 20.87 10.49
C TYR A 168 24.10 20.01 9.25
N GLN A 169 25.11 19.21 8.86
CA GLN A 169 25.02 18.37 7.66
C GLN A 169 24.50 16.97 7.98
N SER A 170 23.83 16.35 7.01
CA SER A 170 23.33 14.97 7.09
C SER A 170 24.42 13.97 7.49
N ASP A 171 25.64 14.15 6.97
CA ASP A 171 26.80 13.32 7.29
C ASP A 171 27.26 13.46 8.74
N GLU A 172 27.15 14.65 9.32
CA GLU A 172 27.50 14.88 10.73
C GLU A 172 26.50 14.18 11.64
N PHE A 173 25.21 14.22 11.33
CA PHE A 173 24.19 13.44 12.04
C PHE A 173 24.48 11.94 11.97
N ALA A 174 24.85 11.43 10.78
CA ALA A 174 25.19 10.03 10.61
C ALA A 174 26.46 9.62 11.37
N ALA A 175 27.47 10.50 11.44
CA ALA A 175 28.67 10.27 12.25
C ALA A 175 28.32 10.18 13.75
N ARG A 176 27.54 11.14 14.26
CA ARG A 176 27.07 11.13 15.66
C ARG A 176 26.24 9.90 15.98
N PHE A 177 25.43 9.43 15.03
CA PHE A 177 24.65 8.22 15.21
C PHE A 177 25.56 7.00 15.34
N LYS A 178 26.59 6.86 14.49
CA LYS A 178 27.55 5.75 14.58
C LYS A 178 28.30 5.70 15.91
N ASP A 179 28.55 6.85 16.53
CA ASP A 179 29.20 6.94 17.83
C ASP A 179 28.23 6.77 19.02
N SER A 180 26.92 6.70 18.76
CA SER A 180 25.89 6.64 19.80
C SER A 180 25.75 5.25 20.43
N SER A 181 25.30 5.22 21.68
CA SER A 181 24.94 3.97 22.37
C SER A 181 23.79 3.23 21.67
N ILE A 182 22.88 3.95 21.00
CA ILE A 182 21.76 3.38 20.25
C ILE A 182 22.31 2.53 19.10
N PHE A 183 23.21 3.07 18.29
CA PHE A 183 23.83 2.33 17.17
C PHE A 183 24.58 1.09 17.64
N HIS A 184 25.38 1.20 18.70
CA HIS A 184 26.09 0.04 19.27
C HIS A 184 25.14 -1.01 19.83
N THR A 185 23.99 -0.62 20.39
CA THR A 185 22.97 -1.57 20.86
C THR A 185 22.35 -2.31 19.68
N THR A 186 22.01 -1.58 18.61
CA THR A 186 21.48 -2.18 17.37
C THR A 186 22.50 -3.12 16.72
N LEU A 187 23.78 -2.76 16.66
CA LEU A 187 24.85 -3.64 16.18
C LEU A 187 24.95 -4.92 17.02
N LYS A 188 24.92 -4.83 18.35
CA LYS A 188 24.93 -6.01 19.22
C LYS A 188 23.73 -6.93 18.98
N LEU A 189 22.56 -6.37 18.67
CA LEU A 189 21.37 -7.15 18.33
C LEU A 189 21.49 -7.83 16.96
N LEU A 190 22.16 -7.18 16.00
CA LEU A 190 22.43 -7.74 14.66
C LEU A 190 23.50 -8.83 14.71
N ASP A 191 24.54 -8.67 15.54
CA ASP A 191 25.64 -9.62 15.71
C ASP A 191 25.26 -10.81 16.61
N ALA A 192 24.16 -10.70 17.38
CA ALA A 192 23.68 -11.80 18.19
C ALA A 192 23.34 -13.01 17.30
N PRO A 193 23.74 -14.23 17.68
CA PRO A 193 23.46 -15.41 16.88
C PRO A 193 21.95 -15.54 16.69
N MET A 194 21.49 -15.51 15.43
CA MET A 194 20.08 -15.73 15.10
C MET A 194 19.65 -17.06 15.71
N GLN A 195 18.69 -17.03 16.63
CA GLN A 195 18.10 -18.26 17.13
C GLN A 195 17.41 -18.96 15.95
N ASP A 196 17.82 -20.19 15.66
CA ASP A 196 17.52 -21.00 14.45
C ASP A 196 16.03 -21.22 14.10
N SER A 197 15.09 -20.57 14.78
CA SER A 197 13.67 -20.86 14.70
C SER A 197 12.83 -19.94 13.79
N ILE A 198 13.40 -18.85 13.23
CA ILE A 198 12.62 -17.88 12.44
C ILE A 198 13.03 -17.79 10.96
N VAL A 199 14.09 -18.49 10.51
CA VAL A 199 14.36 -18.66 9.08
C VAL A 199 13.41 -19.71 8.50
N LEU A 200 12.11 -19.37 8.46
CA LEU A 200 11.18 -20.08 7.61
C LEU A 200 11.35 -19.46 6.23
N ALA A 201 12.33 -19.97 5.47
CA ALA A 201 12.34 -19.77 4.04
C ALA A 201 10.96 -20.20 3.55
N ASP A 202 10.15 -19.24 3.10
CA ASP A 202 8.93 -19.57 2.36
C ASP A 202 9.40 -20.11 1.01
N LEU A 203 9.80 -21.38 0.99
CA LEU A 203 10.42 -22.06 -0.15
C LEU A 203 9.44 -22.17 -1.33
N LYS A 204 8.18 -21.79 -1.15
CA LYS A 204 7.16 -21.73 -2.19
C LYS A 204 7.00 -20.29 -2.67
N PRO A 205 7.67 -19.89 -3.75
CA PRO A 205 7.50 -18.55 -4.33
C PRO A 205 6.05 -18.28 -4.77
N PHE A 206 5.30 -19.32 -5.12
CA PHE A 206 3.91 -19.22 -5.54
C PHE A 206 3.00 -20.09 -4.66
N ARG A 207 1.85 -19.53 -4.29
CA ARG A 207 0.82 -20.23 -3.48
C ARG A 207 -0.07 -21.14 -4.32
N GLN A 208 -0.18 -20.87 -5.62
CA GLN A 208 -0.98 -21.63 -6.59
C GLN A 208 -0.08 -22.12 -7.73
N THR A 209 -0.55 -23.15 -8.42
CA THR A 209 0.05 -23.59 -9.69
C THR A 209 -0.42 -22.71 -10.85
N PHE A 210 0.32 -22.73 -11.96
CA PHE A 210 -0.03 -21.95 -13.15
C PHE A 210 -1.46 -22.20 -13.66
N ALA A 211 -1.91 -23.46 -13.66
CA ALA A 211 -3.26 -23.80 -14.12
C ALA A 211 -4.35 -23.27 -13.17
N GLU A 212 -4.11 -23.30 -11.87
CA GLU A 212 -5.00 -22.74 -10.86
C GLU A 212 -5.06 -21.21 -10.94
N ASP A 213 -3.91 -20.55 -11.12
CA ASP A 213 -3.85 -19.10 -11.32
C ASP A 213 -4.58 -18.70 -12.61
N LEU A 214 -4.35 -19.39 -13.72
CA LEU A 214 -5.03 -19.13 -14.99
C LEU A 214 -6.54 -19.31 -14.85
N SER A 215 -6.99 -20.38 -14.21
CA SER A 215 -8.40 -20.64 -13.93
C SER A 215 -9.02 -19.55 -13.04
N THR A 216 -8.31 -19.12 -12.00
CA THR A 216 -8.74 -18.06 -11.07
C THR A 216 -8.88 -16.73 -11.79
N LEU A 217 -7.87 -16.35 -12.57
CA LEU A 217 -7.85 -15.11 -13.35
C LEU A 217 -8.95 -15.11 -14.41
N PHE A 218 -9.15 -16.23 -15.10
CA PHE A 218 -10.22 -16.36 -16.09
C PHE A 218 -11.61 -16.26 -15.45
N ALA A 219 -11.86 -16.99 -14.37
CA ALA A 219 -13.12 -16.91 -13.63
C ALA A 219 -13.39 -15.50 -13.09
N ARG A 220 -12.36 -14.82 -12.58
CA ARG A 220 -12.42 -13.41 -12.16
C ARG A 220 -12.78 -12.51 -13.34
N GLN A 221 -12.12 -12.68 -14.48
CA GLN A 221 -12.34 -11.85 -15.66
C GLN A 221 -13.75 -12.03 -16.24
N VAL A 222 -14.24 -13.27 -16.32
CA VAL A 222 -15.61 -13.57 -16.74
C VAL A 222 -16.61 -12.92 -15.79
N LYS A 223 -16.41 -13.04 -14.47
CA LYS A 223 -17.29 -12.43 -13.47
C LYS A 223 -17.31 -10.89 -13.58
N LEU A 224 -16.17 -10.24 -13.81
CA LEU A 224 -16.12 -8.80 -14.01
C LEU A 224 -16.87 -8.38 -15.27
N LYS A 225 -16.63 -9.07 -16.40
CA LYS A 225 -17.34 -8.80 -17.66
C LYS A 225 -18.85 -9.02 -17.56
N LEU A 226 -19.29 -10.06 -16.86
CA LEU A 226 -20.72 -10.36 -16.69
C LEU A 226 -21.45 -9.35 -15.79
N ARG A 227 -20.73 -8.70 -14.86
CA ARG A 227 -21.31 -7.69 -13.98
C ARG A 227 -21.35 -6.30 -14.62
N ASP A 228 -20.61 -6.08 -15.70
CA ASP A 228 -20.69 -4.86 -16.49
C ASP A 228 -21.88 -4.92 -17.46
N THR A 229 -23.07 -4.66 -16.92
CA THR A 229 -24.32 -4.67 -17.69
C THR A 229 -24.32 -3.58 -18.76
N THR A 230 -23.72 -2.42 -18.51
CA THR A 230 -23.60 -1.33 -19.49
C THR A 230 -22.82 -1.78 -20.71
N TYR A 231 -21.70 -2.46 -20.51
CA TYR A 231 -20.92 -3.04 -21.60
C TYR A 231 -21.71 -4.11 -22.37
N LEU A 232 -22.36 -5.05 -21.67
CA LEU A 232 -23.12 -6.12 -22.30
C LEU A 232 -24.30 -5.59 -23.14
N VAL A 233 -25.03 -4.60 -22.61
CA VAL A 233 -26.13 -3.95 -23.34
C VAL A 233 -25.59 -3.21 -24.56
N GLY A 234 -24.49 -2.45 -24.41
CA GLY A 234 -23.84 -1.78 -25.54
C GLY A 234 -23.43 -2.75 -26.64
N ARG A 235 -22.85 -3.90 -26.26
CA ARG A 235 -22.49 -4.98 -27.20
C ARG A 235 -23.70 -5.62 -27.87
N ALA A 236 -24.79 -5.85 -27.14
CA ALA A 236 -26.02 -6.38 -27.70
C ALA A 236 -26.65 -5.42 -28.73
N VAL A 237 -26.68 -4.11 -28.42
CA VAL A 237 -27.17 -3.07 -29.34
C VAL A 237 -26.30 -2.99 -30.59
N MET A 238 -24.97 -2.96 -30.44
CA MET A 238 -24.06 -2.98 -31.59
C MET A 238 -24.21 -4.25 -32.43
N GLY A 239 -24.42 -5.41 -31.78
CA GLY A 239 -24.71 -6.67 -32.46
C GLY A 239 -26.00 -6.62 -33.28
N LEU A 240 -27.05 -5.97 -32.78
CA LEU A 240 -28.29 -5.76 -33.53
C LEU A 240 -28.10 -4.80 -34.71
N LEU A 241 -27.35 -3.71 -34.53
CA LEU A 241 -27.03 -2.78 -35.63
C LEU A 241 -26.24 -3.50 -36.73
N TYR A 242 -25.25 -4.31 -36.37
CA TYR A 242 -24.50 -5.11 -37.34
C TYR A 242 -25.39 -6.18 -37.99
N GLY A 243 -26.23 -6.86 -37.20
CA GLY A 243 -27.22 -7.79 -37.72
C GLY A 243 -28.15 -7.13 -38.75
N SER A 244 -28.56 -5.88 -38.52
CA SER A 244 -29.40 -5.14 -39.46
C SER A 244 -28.70 -4.72 -40.74
N THR A 245 -27.40 -4.41 -40.72
CA THR A 245 -26.67 -4.01 -41.93
C THR A 245 -26.51 -5.16 -42.94
N PHE A 246 -26.53 -6.40 -42.46
CA PHE A 246 -26.44 -7.60 -43.29
C PHE A 246 -27.81 -8.27 -43.49
N TRP A 247 -28.90 -7.67 -42.99
CA TRP A 247 -30.24 -8.20 -43.18
C TRP A 247 -30.66 -8.05 -44.64
N GLN A 248 -30.95 -9.17 -45.32
CA GLN A 248 -31.32 -9.22 -46.74
C GLN A 248 -30.25 -8.67 -47.72
N MET A 249 -28.97 -8.76 -47.35
CA MET A 249 -27.88 -8.38 -48.24
C MET A 249 -27.67 -9.45 -49.33
N ASP A 250 -27.45 -9.02 -50.57
CA ASP A 250 -27.21 -9.92 -51.71
C ASP A 250 -25.77 -10.47 -51.71
N ASP A 251 -25.62 -11.79 -51.83
CA ASP A 251 -24.34 -12.52 -51.74
C ASP A 251 -23.40 -12.25 -52.93
N SER A 252 -23.90 -11.55 -53.95
CA SER A 252 -23.19 -11.25 -55.19
C SER A 252 -21.99 -10.29 -55.01
N ASN A 253 -21.95 -9.50 -53.93
CA ASN A 253 -20.91 -8.48 -53.68
C ASN A 253 -20.01 -8.81 -52.47
N SER A 254 -19.24 -9.90 -52.57
CA SER A 254 -18.31 -10.38 -51.54
C SER A 254 -17.25 -9.37 -51.09
N GLN A 255 -16.79 -8.49 -51.99
CA GLN A 255 -15.83 -7.41 -51.66
C GLN A 255 -16.42 -6.38 -50.69
N LEU A 256 -17.70 -6.05 -50.85
CA LEU A 256 -18.39 -5.07 -50.01
C LEU A 256 -18.66 -5.64 -48.62
N ILE A 257 -19.01 -6.92 -48.53
CA ILE A 257 -19.16 -7.67 -47.27
C ILE A 257 -17.83 -7.72 -46.51
N LEU A 258 -16.74 -8.08 -47.18
CA LEU A 258 -15.41 -8.16 -46.56
C LEU A 258 -14.92 -6.78 -46.08
N GLY A 259 -15.16 -5.72 -46.86
CA GLY A 259 -14.84 -4.34 -46.48
C GLY A 259 -15.61 -3.86 -45.25
N LEU A 260 -16.91 -4.15 -45.18
CA LEU A 260 -17.74 -3.86 -44.00
C LEU A 260 -17.27 -4.63 -42.77
N LEU A 261 -16.98 -5.93 -42.89
CA LEU A 261 -16.47 -6.73 -41.77
C LEU A 261 -15.13 -6.20 -41.23
N MET A 262 -14.20 -5.83 -42.13
CA MET A 262 -12.93 -5.20 -41.75
C MET A 262 -13.16 -3.88 -41.00
N PHE A 263 -14.01 -3.00 -41.53
CA PHE A 263 -14.31 -1.71 -40.90
C PHE A 263 -14.93 -1.87 -39.51
N LEU A 264 -15.88 -2.80 -39.37
CA LEU A 264 -16.52 -3.12 -38.09
C LEU A 264 -15.52 -3.72 -37.09
N SER A 265 -14.62 -4.61 -37.54
CA SER A 265 -13.59 -5.19 -36.68
C SER A 265 -12.59 -4.14 -36.15
N MET A 266 -12.19 -3.18 -36.99
CA MET A 266 -11.30 -2.08 -36.61
C MET A 266 -11.97 -1.11 -35.64
N SER A 267 -13.27 -0.81 -35.83
CA SER A 267 -14.06 0.01 -34.91
C SER A 267 -14.17 -0.61 -33.50
N GLN A 268 -14.22 -1.95 -33.41
CA GLN A 268 -14.27 -2.66 -32.13
C GLN A 268 -12.92 -2.72 -31.40
N ALA A 269 -11.81 -2.72 -32.15
CA ALA A 269 -10.47 -2.76 -31.59
C ALA A 269 -10.14 -1.49 -30.78
N SER A 270 -10.62 -0.32 -31.22
CA SER A 270 -10.36 0.96 -30.54
C SER A 270 -11.04 1.05 -29.16
N GLN A 271 -12.14 0.33 -28.96
CA GLN A 271 -12.86 0.28 -27.69
C GLN A 271 -12.21 -0.66 -26.67
N GLY A 272 -11.19 -1.45 -27.04
CA GLY A 272 -10.54 -2.38 -26.11
C GLY A 272 -9.74 -1.68 -25.00
N SER A 273 -9.15 -0.52 -25.30
CA SER A 273 -8.22 0.18 -24.42
C SER A 273 -8.90 0.85 -23.22
N THR A 274 -10.14 1.33 -23.35
CA THR A 274 -10.82 2.13 -22.31
C THR A 274 -11.29 1.29 -21.12
N TYR A 275 -11.30 -0.04 -21.24
CA TYR A 275 -11.85 -0.95 -20.23
C TYR A 275 -10.78 -1.80 -19.52
N ILE A 276 -9.52 -1.71 -19.94
CA ILE A 276 -8.36 -2.24 -19.20
C ILE A 276 -7.81 -1.12 -18.31
N ASP A 277 -8.69 -0.36 -17.66
CA ASP A 277 -8.23 0.55 -16.61
C ASP A 277 -7.96 -0.31 -15.38
N ALA A 278 -6.73 -0.80 -15.29
CA ALA A 278 -6.27 -1.56 -14.14
C ALA A 278 -6.35 -0.62 -12.94
N ARG A 279 -7.01 -1.07 -11.87
CA ARG A 279 -7.00 -0.36 -10.59
C ARG A 279 -5.55 -0.08 -10.23
N THR A 280 -5.18 1.19 -10.18
CA THR A 280 -3.89 1.58 -9.63
C THR A 280 -3.86 1.15 -8.17
N VAL A 281 -2.92 0.27 -7.87
CA VAL A 281 -2.56 -0.06 -6.50
C VAL A 281 -1.82 1.17 -5.98
N PHE A 282 -2.35 1.77 -4.92
CA PHE A 282 -1.60 2.73 -4.11
C PHE A 282 -0.49 1.96 -3.40
#